data_AF-A0A3B0TCR8-F1
#
_entry.id   AF-A0A3B0TCR8-F1
#
_cell.length_a   1.000
_cell.length_b   1.000
_cell.length_c   1.000
_cell.angle_alpha   90.00
_cell.angle_beta   90.00
_cell.angle_gamma   90.00
#
_symmetry.space_group_name_H-M   'P 1'
#
loop_
_entity.id
_entity.type
_entity.pdbx_description
1 polymer ?
#
loop_
_entity_poly.entity_id
_entity_poly.type
_entity_poly.pdbx_seq_one_letter_code
_entity_poly.pdbx_strand_id
1 'polypeptide(L)' 'MAQSPEQSDLPEPIPVMQRILDNPFLLLFLGVTIPAVLYLIWGIMEVASIPLAPDLS' A
#
# COMPACT_ATOMS: atom_id res chain seq x y z
N MET A 1 42.94 13.05 -32.51
CA MET A 1 42.14 12.58 -31.36
C MET A 1 41.19 13.71 -30.97
N ALA A 2 39.93 13.64 -31.41
CA ALA A 2 38.91 14.58 -31.02
C ALA A 2 38.33 14.12 -29.69
N GLN A 3 38.51 14.91 -28.64
CA GLN A 3 37.78 14.78 -27.39
C GLN A 3 36.47 15.57 -27.55
N SER A 4 35.33 14.90 -27.40
CA SER A 4 33.99 15.50 -27.34
C SER A 4 33.09 14.61 -26.48
N PRO A 5 32.09 15.19 -25.82
CA PRO A 5 32.16 15.86 -24.52
C PRO A 5 31.66 14.92 -23.39
N GLU A 6 31.94 15.26 -22.14
CA GLU A 6 31.33 14.64 -20.96
C GLU A 6 29.80 14.61 -21.09
N GLN A 7 29.26 13.44 -21.45
CA GLN A 7 27.82 13.16 -21.45
C GLN A 7 27.32 13.12 -20.01
N SER A 8 27.00 14.30 -19.50
CA SER A 8 25.84 14.57 -18.63
C SER A 8 25.54 13.49 -17.58
N ASP A 9 26.34 13.48 -16.51
CA ASP A 9 26.03 12.88 -15.20
C ASP A 9 24.91 13.68 -14.50
N LEU A 10 23.73 13.78 -15.12
CA LEU A 10 22.55 14.31 -14.44
C LEU A 10 21.91 13.15 -13.66
N PRO A 11 21.74 13.26 -12.32
CA PRO A 11 21.08 12.22 -11.54
C PRO A 11 19.67 11.99 -12.09
N GLU A 12 19.44 10.80 -12.64
CA GLU A 12 18.14 10.44 -13.18
C GLU A 12 17.14 10.37 -12.01
N PRO A 13 15.98 11.05 -12.08
CA PRO A 13 15.04 11.08 -10.96
C PRO A 13 14.56 9.67 -10.62
N ILE A 14 14.86 9.20 -9.40
CA ILE A 14 14.40 7.89 -8.93
C ILE A 14 12.87 7.86 -8.98
N PRO A 15 12.24 6.93 -9.74
CA PRO A 15 10.80 6.86 -9.86
C PRO A 15 10.15 6.52 -8.51
N VAL A 16 9.00 7.15 -8.25
CA VAL A 16 8.30 7.05 -6.95
C VAL A 16 7.92 5.61 -6.61
N MET A 17 7.54 4.81 -7.61
CA MET A 17 7.22 3.41 -7.40
C MET A 17 8.44 2.60 -6.91
N GLN A 18 9.66 2.91 -7.37
CA GLN A 18 10.88 2.26 -6.84
C GLN A 18 11.09 2.61 -5.37
N ARG A 19 10.96 3.88 -4.95
CA ARG A 19 11.12 4.25 -3.53
C ARG A 19 10.15 3.56 -2.58
N ILE A 20 8.94 3.24 -3.07
CA ILE A 20 7.93 2.50 -2.29
C ILE A 20 8.34 1.03 -2.17
N LEU A 21 8.82 0.42 -3.27
CA LEU A 21 9.27 -0.98 -3.31
C LEU A 21 10.61 -1.20 -2.58
N ASP A 22 11.48 -0.20 -2.58
CA ASP A 22 12.82 -0.24 -1.96
C ASP A 22 12.77 -0.06 -0.43
N ASN A 23 11.64 0.37 0.13
CA ASN A 23 11.45 0.52 1.57
C ASN A 23 10.75 -0.72 2.16
N PRO A 24 11.48 -1.66 2.78
CA PRO A 24 10.89 -2.89 3.32
C PRO A 24 9.84 -2.61 4.40
N PHE A 25 9.99 -1.53 5.18
CA PHE A 25 9.00 -1.12 6.18
C PHE A 25 7.71 -0.59 5.56
N LEU A 26 7.79 0.13 4.44
CA LEU A 26 6.59 0.57 3.71
C LEU A 26 5.87 -0.62 3.09
N LEU A 27 6.61 -1.57 2.54
CA LEU A 27 6.05 -2.83 2.03
C LEU A 27 5.37 -3.64 3.13
N LEU A 28 6.01 -3.77 4.29
CA LEU A 28 5.47 -4.48 5.45
C LEU A 28 4.22 -3.77 5.97
N PHE A 29 4.30 -2.45 6.16
CA PHE A 29 3.17 -1.65 6.60
C PHE A 29 1.98 -1.80 5.66
N LEU A 30 2.19 -1.67 4.36
CA LEU A 30 1.13 -1.83 3.37
C LEU A 30 0.59 -3.28 3.36
N GLY A 31 1.49 -4.26 3.46
CA GLY A 31 1.15 -5.68 3.48
C GLY A 31 0.34 -6.13 4.70
N VAL A 32 0.48 -5.47 5.85
CA VAL A 32 -0.34 -5.74 7.05
C VAL A 32 -1.57 -4.85 7.10
N THR A 33 -1.43 -3.57 6.73
CA THR A 33 -2.53 -2.59 6.82
C THR A 33 -3.65 -2.90 5.84
N ILE A 34 -3.33 -3.31 4.59
CA ILE A 34 -4.35 -3.67 3.60
C ILE A 34 -5.27 -4.79 4.13
N PRO A 35 -4.77 -5.99 4.49
CA PRO A 35 -5.63 -7.05 5.00
C PRO A 35 -6.28 -6.66 6.33
N ALA A 36 -5.59 -5.95 7.22
CA ALA A 36 -6.18 -5.51 8.49
C ALA A 36 -7.42 -4.64 8.27
N VAL A 37 -7.35 -3.63 7.40
CA VAL A 37 -8.48 -2.75 7.08
C VAL A 37 -9.59 -3.51 6.35
N LEU A 38 -9.23 -4.37 5.39
CA LEU A 38 -10.22 -5.21 4.69
C LEU A 38 -10.98 -6.11 5.66
N TYR A 39 -10.28 -6.82 6.54
CA TYR A 39 -10.89 -7.69 7.54
C TYR A 39 -11.68 -6.89 8.58
N LEU A 40 -11.23 -5.69 8.94
CA LEU A 40 -11.97 -4.81 9.84
C LEU A 40 -13.32 -4.41 9.23
N ILE A 41 -13.31 -3.90 7.99
CA ILE A 41 -14.53 -3.50 7.28
C ILE A 41 -15.44 -4.70 7.09
N TRP A 42 -14.89 -5.83 6.64
CA TRP A 42 -15.65 -7.05 6.44
C TRP A 42 -16.27 -7.56 7.74
N GLY A 43 -15.51 -7.58 8.84
CA GLY A 43 -16.02 -7.97 10.16
C GLY A 43 -17.10 -7.04 10.70
N ILE A 44 -16.97 -5.73 10.47
CA ILE A 44 -18.02 -4.76 10.83
C ILE A 44 -19.29 -5.01 10.02
N MET A 45 -19.16 -5.24 8.70
CA MET A 45 -20.30 -5.57 7.84
C MET A 45 -20.98 -6.87 8.26
N GLU A 46 -20.20 -7.90 8.60
CA GLU A 46 -20.69 -9.20 9.09
C GLU A 46 -21.54 -8.99 10.36
N VAL A 47 -21.00 -8.29 11.36
CA VAL A 47 -21.71 -8.02 12.62
C VAL A 47 -22.97 -7.18 12.40
N ALA A 48 -22.91 -6.17 11.53
CA ALA A 48 -24.06 -5.32 11.22
C ALA A 48 -25.17 -6.06 10.46
N SER A 49 -24.83 -7.15 9.77
CA SER A 49 -25.78 -7.97 9.01
C SER A 49 -26.50 -9.01 9.86
N ILE A 50 -26.07 -9.24 11.10
CA ILE A 50 -26.72 -10.20 12.01
C ILE A 50 -28.12 -9.66 12.35
N PRO A 51 -29.20 -10.39 11.99
CA PRO A 51 -30.54 -9.97 12.36
C PRO A 51 -30.68 -10.04 13.88
N LEU A 52 -31.07 -8.92 14.49
CA LEU A 52 -31.45 -8.88 15.90
C LEU A 52 -32.67 -9.79 16.06
N ALA A 53 -32.60 -10.73 17.01
CA ALA A 53 -33.64 -11.74 17.21
C ALA A 53 -35.03 -11.08 17.30
N PRO A 54 -36.06 -11.67 16.65
CA PRO A 54 -37.41 -11.12 16.72
C PRO A 54 -37.90 -11.19 18.16
N ASP A 55 -38.49 -10.08 18.61
CA ASP A 55 -39.09 -9.94 19.94
C ASP A 55 -40.11 -11.07 20.16
N LEU A 56 -39.82 -11.98 21.09
CA LEU A 56 -40.73 -13.05 21.51
C LEU A 56 -41.63 -12.48 22.62
N SER A 57 -42.49 -11.54 22.24
CA SER A 57 -43.53 -10.93 23.09
C SER A 57 -44.93 -11.29 22.59
#